data_AF-A0AAW8R4R9-F1
#
_entry.id   AF-A0AAW8R4R9-F1
#
_cell.length_a   1.000
_cell.length_b   1.000
_cell.length_c   1.000
_cell.angle_alpha   90.00
_cell.angle_beta   90.00
_cell.angle_gamma   90.00
#
_symmetry.space_group_name_H-M   'P 1'
#
loop_
_entity.id
_entity.type
_entity.pdbx_description
1 polymer ?
#
loop_
_entity_poly.entity_id
_entity_poly.type
_entity_poly.pdbx_seq_one_letter_code
_entity_poly.pdbx_strand_id
1 'polypeptide(L)'
;MFAFIRLTISGVIAFVFYATWAYFANSLVSDDPDVLLKAALVQGVYSGAITLVFTFFLEYFYHHFKDKKYCLPFVVPTIFKPSIFSNDCATSKTFEASLKEVERACKGMCLPGTLLTPLPAIVVQASFVISINIMFETPNLWLTVAPSIFFSAVYGFVYSVSLNRKLRRVQA
;
A
#
# COMPACT_ATOMS: atom_id res chain seq x y z
N MET A 1 30.76 7.88 5.38
CA MET A 1 30.48 8.22 6.79
C MET A 1 29.12 8.93 6.98
N PHE A 2 28.84 10.05 6.29
CA PHE A 2 27.55 10.77 6.41
C PHE A 2 26.30 9.94 6.09
N ALA A 3 26.36 9.06 5.07
CA ALA A 3 25.22 8.22 4.70
C ALA A 3 24.87 7.17 5.78
N PHE A 4 25.89 6.58 6.41
CA PHE A 4 25.73 5.59 7.48
C PHE A 4 25.13 6.23 8.73
N ILE A 5 25.67 7.38 9.16
CA ILE A 5 25.16 8.14 10.30
C ILE A 5 23.69 8.53 10.09
N ARG A 6 23.32 9.01 8.89
CA ARG A 6 21.93 9.32 8.55
C ARG A 6 21.03 8.09 8.64
N LEU A 7 21.48 6.94 8.12
CA LEU A 7 20.73 5.68 8.16
C LEU A 7 20.52 5.20 9.61
N THR A 8 21.57 5.26 10.43
CA THR A 8 21.50 4.87 11.84
C THR A 8 20.55 5.78 12.63
N ILE A 9 20.63 7.10 12.44
CA ILE A 9 19.73 8.06 13.10
C ILE A 9 18.27 7.79 12.69
N SER A 10 18.00 7.63 11.39
CA SER A 10 16.65 7.32 10.91
C SER A 10 16.14 5.98 11.45
N GLY A 11 17.01 4.96 11.53
CA GLY A 11 16.68 3.66 12.10
C GLY A 11 16.35 3.72 13.59
N VAL A 12 17.11 4.49 14.38
CA VAL A 12 16.86 4.66 15.82
C VAL A 12 15.55 5.43 16.06
N ILE A 13 15.30 6.50 15.30
CA ILE A 13 14.04 7.26 15.41
C ILE A 13 12.85 6.36 15.07
N ALA A 14 12.94 5.57 14.00
CA ALA A 14 11.91 4.62 13.63
C ALA A 14 11.71 3.55 14.70
N PHE A 15 12.80 2.97 15.21
CA PHE A 15 12.76 1.98 16.29
C PHE A 15 11.99 2.50 17.50
N VAL A 16 12.36 3.68 18.02
CA VAL A 16 11.74 4.26 19.21
C VAL A 16 10.26 4.59 18.95
N PHE A 17 9.95 5.21 17.81
CA PHE A 17 8.58 5.57 17.46
C PHE A 17 7.66 4.33 17.37
N TYR A 18 8.08 3.30 16.62
CA TYR A 18 7.26 2.11 16.41
C TYR A 18 7.21 1.19 17.64
N ALA A 19 8.29 1.12 18.43
CA ALA A 19 8.29 0.41 19.70
C ALA A 19 7.34 1.05 20.72
N THR A 20 7.36 2.38 20.81
CA THR A 20 6.47 3.14 21.72
C THR A 20 5.01 3.00 21.28
N TRP A 21 4.74 3.08 19.97
CA TRP A 21 3.40 2.87 19.44
C TRP A 21 2.88 1.45 19.68
N ALA A 22 3.70 0.43 19.47
CA ALA A 22 3.32 -0.96 19.75
C ALA A 22 3.07 -1.19 21.24
N TYR A 23 3.87 -0.60 22.12
CA TYR A 23 3.62 -0.64 23.56
C TYR A 23 2.24 -0.05 23.90
N PHE A 24 1.97 1.18 23.42
CA PHE A 24 0.69 1.86 23.65
C PHE A 24 -0.50 1.09 23.06
N ALA A 25 -0.36 0.53 21.86
CA ALA A 25 -1.45 -0.19 21.20
C ALA A 25 -1.83 -1.48 21.93
N ASN A 26 -0.86 -2.16 22.54
CA ASN A 26 -1.07 -3.41 23.26
C ASN A 26 -1.42 -3.20 24.74
N SER A 27 -1.01 -2.09 25.35
CA SER A 27 -1.44 -1.70 26.71
C SER A 27 -2.93 -1.37 26.80
N LEU A 28 -3.62 -1.21 25.67
CA LEU A 28 -5.08 -1.04 25.62
C LEU A 28 -5.85 -2.35 25.80
N VAL A 29 -5.17 -3.50 25.73
CA VAL A 29 -5.81 -4.83 25.68
C VAL A 29 -5.22 -5.80 26.71
N SER A 30 -3.94 -5.64 27.07
CA SER A 30 -3.25 -6.52 28.02
C SER A 30 -2.50 -5.68 29.06
N ASP A 31 -2.57 -6.10 30.32
CA ASP A 31 -1.85 -5.50 31.45
C ASP A 31 -0.52 -6.23 31.77
N ASP A 32 -0.19 -7.30 31.02
CA ASP A 32 1.00 -8.11 31.25
C ASP A 32 2.27 -7.42 30.72
N PRO A 33 3.20 -6.99 31.60
CA PRO A 33 4.37 -6.19 31.20
C PRO A 33 5.30 -6.96 30.25
N ASP A 34 5.38 -8.28 30.38
CA ASP A 34 6.22 -9.13 29.53
C ASP A 34 5.71 -9.19 28.08
N VAL A 35 4.39 -9.22 27.89
CA VAL A 35 3.76 -9.24 26.56
C VAL A 35 3.92 -7.88 25.87
N LEU A 36 3.76 -6.80 26.64
CA LEU A 36 3.90 -5.42 26.15
C LEU A 36 5.34 -5.11 25.71
N LEU A 37 6.34 -5.51 26.51
CA LEU A 37 7.74 -5.29 26.19
C LEU A 37 8.18 -6.12 24.98
N LYS A 38 7.73 -7.38 24.90
CA LYS A 38 7.97 -8.27 23.75
C LYS A 38 7.39 -7.67 22.47
N ALA A 39 6.14 -7.19 22.49
CA ALA A 39 5.50 -6.54 21.34
C ALA A 39 6.25 -5.27 20.89
N ALA A 40 6.66 -4.43 21.84
CA ALA A 40 7.41 -3.21 21.56
C ALA A 40 8.77 -3.49 20.91
N LEU A 41 9.51 -4.46 21.46
CA LEU A 41 10.84 -4.82 20.96
C LEU A 41 10.78 -5.47 19.57
N VAL A 42 9.82 -6.38 19.36
CA VAL A 42 9.58 -7.00 18.05
C VAL A 42 9.26 -5.94 16.99
N GLN A 43 8.37 -4.98 17.30
CA GLN A 43 7.99 -3.97 16.33
C GLN A 43 9.10 -2.94 16.07
N GLY A 44 9.89 -2.60 17.09
CA GLY A 44 11.08 -1.76 16.94
C GLY A 44 12.12 -2.41 16.04
N VAL A 45 12.53 -3.65 16.33
CA VAL A 45 13.55 -4.38 15.54
C VAL A 45 13.07 -4.61 14.11
N TYR A 46 11.79 -4.97 13.95
CA TYR A 46 11.17 -5.15 12.65
C TYR A 46 11.25 -3.89 11.79
N SER A 47 10.94 -2.71 12.36
CA SER A 47 10.92 -1.45 11.62
C SER A 47 12.27 -1.11 10.96
N GLY A 48 13.37 -1.41 11.66
CA GLY A 48 14.71 -1.24 11.11
C GLY A 48 15.00 -2.18 9.93
N ALA A 49 14.69 -3.46 10.08
CA ALA A 49 14.94 -4.47 9.05
C ALA A 49 14.06 -4.27 7.80
N ILE A 50 12.76 -3.98 8.00
CA ILE A 50 11.82 -3.85 6.89
C ILE A 50 12.10 -2.62 6.04
N THR A 51 12.69 -1.57 6.60
CA THR A 51 13.03 -0.37 5.82
C THR A 51 13.97 -0.71 4.66
N LEU A 52 15.00 -1.53 4.90
CA LEU A 52 15.92 -1.97 3.84
C LEU A 52 15.24 -2.87 2.81
N VAL A 53 14.43 -3.81 3.29
CA VAL A 53 13.69 -4.76 2.44
C VAL A 53 12.68 -4.01 1.56
N PHE A 54 11.93 -3.07 2.14
CA PHE A 54 10.97 -2.23 1.43
C PHE A 54 11.66 -1.38 0.36
N THR A 55 12.78 -0.72 0.69
CA THR A 55 13.54 0.06 -0.29
C THR A 55 14.03 -0.82 -1.45
N PHE A 56 14.58 -2.00 -1.16
CA PHE A 56 15.02 -2.95 -2.18
C PHE A 56 13.86 -3.38 -3.10
N PHE A 57 12.72 -3.79 -2.54
CA PHE A 57 11.56 -4.18 -3.33
C PHE A 57 10.97 -3.01 -4.13
N LEU A 58 10.91 -1.82 -3.55
CA LEU A 58 10.42 -0.62 -4.24
C LEU A 58 11.30 -0.30 -5.45
N GLU A 59 12.63 -0.36 -5.33
CA GLU A 59 13.55 -0.17 -6.45
C GLU A 59 13.43 -1.27 -7.51
N TYR A 60 13.33 -2.52 -7.09
CA TYR A 60 13.13 -3.67 -7.98
C TYR A 60 11.85 -3.53 -8.80
N PHE A 61 10.72 -3.27 -8.13
CA PHE A 61 9.44 -3.06 -8.80
C PHE A 61 9.43 -1.79 -9.62
N TYR A 62 10.08 -0.71 -9.17
CA TYR A 62 10.20 0.51 -9.95
C TYR A 62 10.93 0.25 -11.28
N HIS A 63 12.06 -0.47 -11.27
CA HIS A 63 12.75 -0.83 -12.50
C HIS A 63 11.89 -1.71 -13.43
N HIS A 64 11.05 -2.57 -12.87
CA HIS A 64 10.16 -3.44 -13.66
C HIS A 64 8.95 -2.69 -14.26
N PHE A 65 8.40 -1.70 -13.53
CA PHE A 65 7.13 -1.04 -13.88
C PHE A 65 7.29 0.37 -14.48
N LYS A 66 8.46 1.03 -14.36
CA LYS A 66 8.66 2.44 -14.77
C LYS A 66 8.39 2.71 -16.26
N ASP A 67 8.71 1.76 -17.14
CA ASP A 67 8.63 1.95 -18.60
C ASP A 67 7.30 1.45 -19.18
N LYS A 68 6.39 0.93 -18.34
CA LYS A 68 5.13 0.32 -18.78
C LYS A 68 3.93 1.19 -18.41
N LYS A 69 3.07 1.45 -19.39
CA LYS A 69 1.73 2.00 -19.20
C LYS A 69 0.75 0.83 -19.13
N TYR A 70 -0.01 0.73 -18.05
CA TYR A 70 -1.02 -0.31 -17.90
C TYR A 70 -2.38 0.30 -18.20
N CYS A 71 -3.04 -0.20 -19.25
CA CYS A 71 -4.47 0.00 -19.39
C CYS A 71 -5.14 -0.87 -18.34
N LEU A 72 -5.80 -0.26 -17.35
CA LEU A 72 -6.63 -1.02 -16.42
C LEU A 72 -7.68 -1.76 -17.24
N PRO A 73 -7.81 -3.09 -17.12
CA PRO A 73 -8.96 -3.80 -17.64
C PRO A 73 -10.13 -3.43 -16.71
N PHE A 74 -10.74 -2.26 -16.93
CA PHE A 74 -11.95 -1.91 -16.22
C PHE A 74 -13.03 -2.87 -16.70
N VAL A 75 -13.39 -3.84 -15.85
CA VAL A 75 -14.41 -4.83 -16.15
C VAL A 75 -15.76 -4.14 -16.09
N VAL A 76 -16.25 -3.69 -17.24
CA VAL A 76 -17.59 -3.13 -17.36
C VAL A 76 -18.58 -4.30 -17.29
N PRO A 77 -19.44 -4.38 -16.27
CA PRO A 77 -20.43 -5.45 -16.19
C PRO A 77 -21.39 -5.34 -17.38
N THR A 78 -21.45 -6.40 -18.19
CA THR A 78 -22.38 -6.48 -19.32
C THR A 78 -23.71 -7.05 -18.84
N ILE A 79 -24.81 -6.35 -19.12
CA ILE A 79 -26.14 -6.88 -18.81
C ILE A 79 -26.48 -7.99 -19.81
N PHE A 80 -26.74 -9.19 -19.31
CA PHE A 80 -27.35 -10.25 -20.08
C PHE A 80 -28.88 -10.12 -20.01
N LYS A 81 -29.56 -9.97 -21.15
CA LYS A 81 -31.04 -9.89 -21.21
C LYS A 81 -31.61 -11.30 -21.43
N PRO A 82 -32.25 -11.94 -20.43
CA PRO A 82 -32.95 -13.20 -20.64
C PRO A 82 -34.21 -12.98 -21.49
N SER A 83 -34.50 -13.91 -22.40
CA SER A 83 -35.60 -13.85 -23.38
C SER A 83 -37.02 -13.73 -22.77
N ILE A 84 -37.16 -14.00 -21.48
CA ILE A 84 -38.43 -13.92 -20.73
C ILE A 84 -38.83 -12.47 -20.42
N PHE A 85 -37.87 -11.54 -20.33
CA PHE A 85 -38.10 -10.10 -20.15
C PHE A 85 -37.84 -9.37 -21.48
N SER A 86 -38.75 -9.52 -22.44
CA SER A 86 -38.63 -8.94 -23.80
C SER A 86 -38.99 -7.45 -23.89
N ASN A 87 -39.54 -6.85 -22.83
CA ASN A 87 -40.00 -5.47 -22.86
C ASN A 87 -38.88 -4.51 -22.47
N ASP A 88 -38.64 -3.50 -23.31
CA ASP A 88 -37.69 -2.42 -23.08
C ASP A 88 -38.13 -1.57 -21.87
N CYS A 89 -37.73 -1.97 -20.66
CA CYS A 89 -37.92 -1.15 -19.47
C CYS A 89 -37.03 0.11 -19.55
N ALA A 90 -37.60 1.26 -19.19
CA ALA A 90 -36.89 2.53 -19.10
C ALA A 90 -35.62 2.41 -18.22
N THR A 91 -35.70 1.69 -17.11
CA THR A 91 -34.58 1.44 -16.19
C THR A 91 -33.41 0.71 -16.86
N SER A 92 -33.66 -0.27 -17.73
CA SER A 92 -32.60 -0.98 -18.46
C SER A 92 -31.92 -0.08 -19.49
N LYS A 93 -32.68 0.81 -20.15
CA LYS A 93 -32.12 1.79 -21.10
C LYS A 93 -31.25 2.83 -20.42
N THR A 94 -31.71 3.35 -19.27
CA THR A 94 -30.91 4.28 -18.46
C THR A 94 -29.62 3.63 -17.98
N PHE A 95 -29.68 2.39 -17.50
CA PHE A 95 -28.49 1.68 -17.02
C PHE A 95 -27.50 1.35 -18.15
N GLU A 96 -27.98 0.91 -19.33
CA GLU A 96 -27.14 0.74 -20.52
C GLU A 96 -26.48 2.05 -20.97
N ALA A 97 -27.21 3.17 -20.90
CA ALA A 97 -26.66 4.48 -21.22
C ALA A 97 -25.57 4.90 -20.23
N SER A 98 -25.77 4.69 -18.92
CA SER A 98 -24.76 4.95 -17.89
C SER A 98 -23.52 4.08 -18.06
N LEU A 99 -23.67 2.79 -18.38
CA LEU A 99 -22.55 1.90 -18.67
C LEU A 99 -21.73 2.39 -19.88
N LYS A 100 -22.40 2.80 -20.96
CA LYS A 100 -21.73 3.35 -22.14
C LYS A 100 -21.03 4.68 -21.85
N GLU A 101 -21.56 5.49 -20.94
CA GLU A 101 -20.93 6.73 -20.51
C GLU A 101 -19.64 6.46 -19.73
N VAL A 102 -19.67 5.50 -18.79
CA VAL A 102 -18.49 5.05 -18.04
C VAL A 102 -17.47 4.42 -18.97
N GLU A 103 -17.89 3.59 -19.92
CA GLU A 103 -17.00 3.01 -20.93
C GLU A 103 -16.31 4.10 -21.76
N ARG A 104 -17.04 5.12 -22.22
CA ARG A 104 -16.47 6.26 -22.96
C ARG A 104 -15.52 7.08 -22.10
N ALA A 105 -15.89 7.37 -20.85
CA ALA A 105 -15.05 8.11 -19.91
C ALA A 105 -13.74 7.36 -19.58
N CYS A 106 -13.80 6.03 -19.50
CA CYS A 106 -12.64 5.18 -19.20
C CYS A 106 -11.82 4.77 -20.44
N LYS A 107 -12.33 5.00 -21.66
CA LYS A 107 -11.65 4.62 -22.90
C LYS A 107 -10.34 5.41 -23.05
N GLY A 108 -9.22 4.70 -22.97
CA GLY A 108 -7.88 5.29 -23.06
C GLY A 108 -7.31 5.82 -21.75
N MET A 109 -8.00 5.62 -20.61
CA MET A 109 -7.42 5.87 -19.29
C MET A 109 -6.30 4.86 -19.02
N CYS A 110 -5.07 5.25 -19.35
CA CYS A 110 -3.87 4.49 -19.03
C CYS A 110 -3.42 4.88 -17.63
N LEU A 111 -3.34 3.91 -16.72
CA LEU A 111 -2.76 4.15 -15.41
C LEU A 111 -1.23 4.16 -15.56
N PRO A 112 -0.54 5.26 -15.17
CA PRO A 112 0.90 5.31 -15.26
C PRO A 112 1.48 4.25 -14.31
N GLY A 113 2.42 3.42 -14.79
CA GLY A 113 3.06 2.36 -14.01
C GLY A 113 3.71 2.88 -12.71
N THR A 114 4.02 4.17 -12.64
CA THR A 114 4.43 4.87 -11.41
C THR A 114 3.39 4.72 -10.29
N LEU A 115 2.10 4.81 -10.57
CA LEU A 115 1.06 4.65 -9.54
C LEU A 115 0.93 3.18 -9.08
N LEU A 116 1.24 2.22 -9.95
CA LEU A 116 1.25 0.80 -9.62
C LEU A 116 2.51 0.36 -8.88
N THR A 117 3.63 1.06 -9.06
CA THR A 117 4.93 0.69 -8.50
C THR A 117 4.94 0.46 -6.99
N PRO A 118 4.36 1.35 -6.14
CA PRO A 118 4.42 1.15 -4.69
C PRO A 118 3.51 0.02 -4.19
N LEU A 119 2.48 -0.37 -4.95
CA LEU A 119 1.49 -1.37 -4.51
C LEU A 119 2.12 -2.73 -4.17
N PRO A 120 2.90 -3.38 -5.05
CA PRO A 120 3.57 -4.64 -4.73
C PRO A 120 4.51 -4.53 -3.52
N ALA A 121 5.24 -3.43 -3.39
CA ALA A 121 6.14 -3.20 -2.26
C ALA A 121 5.37 -3.09 -0.93
N ILE A 122 4.24 -2.38 -0.93
CA ILE A 122 3.34 -2.26 0.24
C ILE A 122 2.72 -3.62 0.58
N VAL A 123 2.31 -4.42 -0.41
CA VAL A 123 1.73 -5.76 -0.19
C VAL A 123 2.76 -6.69 0.47
N VAL A 124 3.99 -6.72 -0.05
CA VAL A 124 5.07 -7.52 0.53
C VAL A 124 5.36 -7.03 1.95
N GLN A 125 5.53 -5.73 2.17
CA GLN A 125 5.77 -5.16 3.49
C GLN A 125 4.64 -5.48 4.49
N ALA A 126 3.39 -5.34 4.07
CA ALA A 126 2.22 -5.64 4.89
C ALA A 126 2.16 -7.14 5.24
N SER A 127 2.49 -8.02 4.29
CA SER A 127 2.53 -9.46 4.55
C SER A 127 3.58 -9.82 5.60
N PHE A 128 4.76 -9.19 5.56
CA PHE A 128 5.81 -9.41 6.56
C PHE A 128 5.43 -8.88 7.94
N VAL A 129 4.89 -7.66 8.05
CA VAL A 129 4.53 -7.09 9.37
C VAL A 129 3.42 -7.91 10.04
N ILE A 130 2.44 -8.34 9.25
CA ILE A 130 1.33 -9.16 9.75
C ILE A 130 1.85 -10.53 10.18
N SER A 131 2.69 -11.19 9.37
CA SER A 131 3.22 -12.52 9.68
C SER A 131 4.06 -12.53 10.96
N ILE A 132 4.91 -11.53 11.16
CA ILE A 132 5.71 -11.40 12.38
C ILE A 132 4.80 -11.17 13.59
N ASN A 133 3.84 -10.25 13.50
CA ASN A 133 2.97 -9.98 14.64
C ASN A 133 2.05 -11.19 14.98
N ILE A 134 1.63 -11.98 13.99
CA ILE A 134 0.92 -13.25 14.23
C ILE A 134 1.84 -14.26 14.94
N MET A 135 3.08 -14.42 14.47
CA MET A 135 4.07 -15.34 15.08
C MET A 135 4.39 -15.00 16.54
N PHE A 136 4.36 -13.71 16.90
CA PHE A 136 4.63 -13.22 18.24
C PHE A 136 3.39 -13.05 19.12
N GLU A 137 2.22 -13.47 18.62
CA GLU A 137 0.92 -13.44 19.32
C GLU A 137 0.57 -12.04 19.86
N THR A 138 0.78 -10.98 19.06
CA THR A 138 0.50 -9.62 19.50
C THR A 138 -1.01 -9.41 19.71
N PRO A 139 -1.46 -9.00 20.92
CA PRO A 139 -2.89 -8.98 21.27
C PRO A 139 -3.70 -7.99 20.43
N ASN A 140 -3.11 -6.87 20.03
CA ASN A 140 -3.77 -5.88 19.18
C ASN A 140 -3.06 -5.71 17.82
N LEU A 141 -3.21 -6.72 16.95
CA LEU A 141 -2.57 -6.77 15.63
C LEU A 141 -2.89 -5.53 14.78
N TRP A 142 -4.16 -5.21 14.57
CA TRP A 142 -4.57 -4.16 13.63
C TRP A 142 -4.11 -2.77 14.06
N LEU A 143 -4.23 -2.43 15.35
CA LEU A 143 -3.79 -1.13 15.87
C LEU A 143 -2.26 -0.98 15.85
N THR A 144 -1.54 -2.12 15.91
CA THR A 144 -0.08 -2.18 15.84
C THR A 144 0.45 -2.04 14.41
N VAL A 145 -0.24 -2.60 13.40
CA VAL A 145 0.24 -2.62 12.00
C VAL A 145 -0.35 -1.52 11.12
N ALA A 146 -1.57 -1.03 11.41
CA ALA A 146 -2.28 -0.10 10.53
C ALA A 146 -1.53 1.23 10.28
N PRO A 147 -0.93 1.88 11.29
CA PRO A 147 -0.18 3.13 11.05
C PRO A 147 1.04 2.90 10.15
N SER A 148 1.74 1.77 10.33
CA SER A 148 2.90 1.42 9.50
C SER A 148 2.50 1.26 8.03
N ILE A 149 1.41 0.53 7.76
CA ILE A 149 0.88 0.34 6.40
C ILE A 149 0.45 1.69 5.81
N PHE A 150 -0.25 2.52 6.59
CA PHE A 150 -0.72 3.83 6.15
C PHE A 150 0.45 4.76 5.76
N PHE A 151 1.44 4.94 6.64
CA PHE A 151 2.59 5.81 6.35
C PHE A 151 3.42 5.29 5.17
N SER A 152 3.55 3.97 5.03
CA SER A 152 4.26 3.36 3.90
C SER A 152 3.52 3.56 2.58
N ALA A 153 2.19 3.51 2.60
CA ALA A 153 1.36 3.85 1.44
C ALA A 153 1.54 5.32 1.04
N VAL A 154 1.38 6.25 1.99
CA VAL A 154 1.58 7.69 1.75
C VAL A 154 2.97 7.96 1.19
N TYR A 155 4.01 7.40 1.81
CA TYR A 155 5.39 7.54 1.35
C TYR A 155 5.59 7.00 -0.08
N GLY A 156 5.11 5.78 -0.36
CA GLY A 156 5.24 5.14 -1.68
C GLY A 156 4.58 5.96 -2.79
N PHE A 157 3.39 6.51 -2.53
CA PHE A 157 2.69 7.36 -3.49
C PHE A 157 3.40 8.70 -3.71
N VAL A 158 3.78 9.41 -2.63
CA VAL A 158 4.48 10.69 -2.73
C VAL A 158 5.82 10.54 -3.44
N TYR A 159 6.58 9.50 -3.11
CA TYR A 159 7.86 9.20 -3.74
C TYR A 159 7.70 8.93 -5.23
N SER A 160 6.73 8.09 -5.61
CA SER A 160 6.48 7.76 -7.01
C SER A 160 6.05 8.98 -7.84
N VAL A 161 5.19 9.85 -7.29
CA VAL A 161 4.79 11.11 -7.94
C VAL A 161 5.97 12.07 -8.08
N SER A 162 6.79 12.20 -7.03
CA SER A 162 8.00 13.05 -7.05
C SER A 162 9.00 12.60 -8.11
N LEU A 163 9.23 11.29 -8.20
CA LEU A 163 10.13 10.68 -9.18
C LEU A 163 9.64 10.90 -10.62
N ASN A 164 8.35 10.77 -10.86
CA ASN A 164 7.73 11.04 -12.16
C ASN A 164 7.86 12.53 -12.56
N ARG A 165 7.66 13.46 -11.62
CA ARG A 165 7.87 14.90 -11.85
C ARG A 165 9.32 15.22 -12.21
N LYS A 166 10.28 14.56 -11.56
CA LYS A 166 11.71 14.74 -11.83
C LYS A 166 12.10 14.24 -13.22
N LEU A 167 11.61 13.07 -13.64
CA LEU A 167 11.84 12.51 -14.97
C LEU A 167 11.27 13.38 -16.10
N ARG A 168 10.04 13.89 -15.95
CA ARG A 168 9.45 14.82 -16.93
C ARG A 168 10.27 16.10 -17.14
N ARG A 169 10.96 16.60 -16.11
CA ARG A 169 11.83 17.79 -16.21
C ARG A 169 13.18 17.52 -16.87
N VAL A 170 13.63 16.26 -16.91
CA VAL A 170 14.90 15.88 -17.56
C VAL A 170 14.69 15.58 -19.04
N GLN A 171 13.46 15.24 -19.44
CA GLN A 171 13.08 14.94 -20.83
C GLN A 171 12.50 16.15 -21.60
N ALA A 172 12.31 17.30 -20.92
CA ALA A 172 11.85 18.56 -21.49
C ALA A 172 13.02 19.53 -21.65
#